data_AF-A0A8T7GBE0-F1
#
_entry.id   AF-A0A8T7GBE0-F1
#
_cell.length_a   1.000
_cell.length_b   1.000
_cell.length_c   1.000
_cell.angle_alpha   90.00
_cell.angle_beta   90.00
_cell.angle_gamma   90.00
#
_symmetry.space_group_name_H-M   'P 1'
#
loop_
_entity.id
_entity.type
_entity.pdbx_description
1 polymer ?
#
loop_
_entity_poly.entity_id
_entity_poly.type
_entity_poly.pdbx_seq_one_letter_code
_entity_poly.pdbx_strand_id
1 'polypeptide(L)' 'MIINSKDPANVKVSIIHRIEEMIELEDPGAIGSWKKTKYGSAFVTNLNDSYRLSFLIHREYRIIQVLRVGDHKQVYGKD' A
#
# COMPACT_ATOMS: atom_id res chain seq x y z
N MET A 1 -18.26 -13.10 12.26
CA MET A 1 -17.04 -13.73 11.70
C MET A 1 -15.87 -12.85 12.12
N ILE A 2 -15.01 -13.33 13.02
CA ILE A 2 -13.86 -12.56 13.50
C ILE A 2 -12.83 -12.62 12.37
N ILE A 3 -12.68 -11.51 11.64
CA ILE A 3 -11.71 -11.40 10.56
C ILE A 3 -10.34 -11.27 11.22
N ASN A 4 -9.57 -12.35 11.18
CA ASN A 4 -8.26 -12.40 11.81
C ASN A 4 -7.30 -11.52 10.98
N SER A 5 -6.89 -10.39 11.54
CA SER A 5 -6.18 -9.31 10.82
C SER A 5 -4.73 -9.62 10.43
N LYS A 6 -4.32 -10.88 10.59
CA LYS A 6 -3.01 -11.43 10.21
C LYS A 6 -3.08 -12.43 9.07
N ASP A 7 -4.28 -12.75 8.56
CA ASP A 7 -4.44 -13.72 7.48
C ASP A 7 -3.90 -13.17 6.13
N PRO A 8 -2.87 -13.78 5.53
CA PRO A 8 -2.34 -13.40 4.23
C PRO A 8 -3.38 -13.46 3.09
N ALA A 9 -4.42 -14.30 3.22
CA ALA A 9 -5.49 -14.39 2.23
C ALA A 9 -6.25 -13.05 2.10
N ASN A 10 -6.48 -12.37 3.22
CA ASN A 10 -7.14 -11.05 3.23
C ASN A 10 -6.24 -9.98 2.60
N VAL A 11 -4.92 -10.08 2.76
CA VAL A 11 -3.97 -9.14 2.16
C VAL A 11 -4.04 -9.17 0.63
N LYS A 12 -4.16 -10.37 0.03
CA LYS A 12 -4.26 -10.51 -1.43
C LYS A 12 -5.48 -9.78 -1.98
N VAL A 13 -6.64 -9.97 -1.36
CA VAL A 13 -7.89 -9.30 -1.77
C VAL A 13 -7.75 -7.79 -1.65
N SER A 14 -7.20 -7.30 -0.54
CA SER A 14 -6.98 -5.87 -0.34
C SER A 14 -6.01 -5.27 -1.35
N ILE A 15 -4.97 -5.98 -1.78
CA ILE A 15 -4.06 -5.50 -2.83
C ILE A 15 -4.80 -5.30 -4.14
N ILE A 16 -5.58 -6.30 -4.56
CA ILE A 16 -6.38 -6.21 -5.80
C ILE A 16 -7.30 -5.00 -5.73
N HIS A 17 -8.02 -4.86 -4.61
CA HIS A 17 -8.94 -3.73 -4.42
C HIS A 17 -8.22 -2.37 -4.47
N ARG A 18 -7.04 -2.24 -3.83
CA ARG A 18 -6.25 -1.01 -3.93
C ARG A 18 -5.80 -0.73 -5.36
N ILE A 19 -5.43 -1.76 -6.13
CA ILE A 19 -5.04 -1.59 -7.54
C ILE A 19 -6.24 -1.13 -8.37
N GLU A 20 -7.42 -1.72 -8.17
CA GLU A 20 -8.67 -1.29 -8.83
C GLU A 20 -8.97 0.18 -8.54
N GLU A 21 -8.91 0.62 -7.27
CA GLU A 21 -9.06 2.04 -6.92
C GLU A 21 -8.02 2.93 -7.62
N MET A 22 -6.78 2.46 -7.78
CA MET A 22 -5.74 3.23 -8.49
C MET A 22 -6.04 3.41 -9.98
N ILE A 23 -6.78 2.49 -10.59
CA ILE A 23 -7.18 2.54 -11.99
C ILE A 23 -8.36 3.50 -12.17
N GLU A 24 -9.27 3.57 -11.19
CA GLU A 24 -10.49 4.36 -11.27
C GLU A 24 -10.31 5.84 -10.89
N LEU A 25 -9.34 6.14 -10.01
CA LEU A 25 -9.12 7.51 -9.52
C LEU A 25 -8.29 8.37 -10.47
N GLU A 26 -8.67 9.66 -10.55
CA GLU A 26 -7.91 10.66 -11.31
C GLU A 26 -6.50 10.90 -10.73
N ASP A 27 -6.36 10.90 -9.39
CA ASP A 27 -5.06 10.89 -8.70
C ASP A 27 -4.93 9.65 -7.81
N PRO A 28 -4.14 8.64 -8.22
CA PRO A 28 -3.88 7.45 -7.40
C PRO A 28 -3.21 7.77 -6.06
N GLY A 29 -2.70 8.98 -5.88
CA GLY A 29 -2.10 9.44 -4.62
C GLY A 29 -3.12 9.51 -3.48
N ALA A 30 -4.41 9.67 -3.79
CA ALA A 30 -5.49 9.79 -2.81
C ALA A 30 -5.70 8.55 -1.94
N ILE A 31 -5.18 7.40 -2.38
CA ILE A 31 -5.42 6.07 -1.77
C ILE A 31 -4.46 5.82 -0.61
N GLY A 32 -3.40 6.62 -0.51
CA GLY A 32 -2.39 6.51 0.53
C GLY A 32 -2.01 7.88 1.08
N SER A 33 -1.07 7.86 2.02
CA SER A 33 -0.43 9.09 2.48
C SER A 33 1.06 9.03 2.21
N TRP A 34 1.65 10.17 1.85
CA TRP A 34 3.09 10.27 1.67
C TRP A 34 3.79 10.13 3.02
N LYS A 35 4.67 9.14 3.16
CA LYS A 35 5.36 8.82 4.41
C LYS A 35 6.82 8.46 4.18
N LYS A 36 7.66 8.76 5.16
CA LYS A 36 9.04 8.27 5.20
C LYS A 36 9.04 6.80 5.62
N THR A 37 9.52 5.93 4.74
CA THR A 37 9.69 4.48 4.94
C THR A 37 11.16 4.14 5.20
N LYS A 38 11.46 2.87 5.48
CA LYS A 38 12.84 2.39 5.65
C LYS A 38 13.73 2.64 4.42
N TYR A 39 13.17 2.73 3.21
CA TYR A 39 13.92 2.81 1.95
C TYR A 39 13.74 4.15 1.22
N GLY A 40 13.22 5.16 1.91
CA GLY A 40 12.91 6.46 1.32
C GLY A 40 11.45 6.84 1.52
N SER A 41 11.01 7.94 0.92
CA SER A 41 9.62 8.39 1.02
C SER A 41 8.76 7.78 -0.08
N ALA A 42 7.55 7.36 0.28
CA ALA A 42 6.60 6.74 -0.65
C ALA A 42 5.16 7.00 -0.19
N PHE A 43 4.18 6.80 -1.08
CA PHE A 43 2.80 6.65 -0.66
C PHE A 43 2.63 5.33 0.07
N VAL A 44 1.90 5.33 1.18
CA VAL A 44 1.62 4.11 1.94
C VAL A 44 0.13 4.04 2.26
N THR A 45 -0.46 2.88 1.99
CA THR A 45 -1.85 2.55 2.34
C THR A 45 -1.94 1.27 3.14
N ASN A 46 -3.01 1.13 3.91
CA ASN A 46 -3.26 -0.05 4.74
C ASN A 46 -3.93 -1.14 3.90
N LEU A 47 -3.41 -2.36 4.00
CA LEU A 47 -4.06 -3.55 3.42
C LEU A 47 -4.95 -4.23 4.48
N ASN A 48 -4.47 -4.34 5.71
CA ASN A 48 -5.23 -4.74 6.90
C ASN A 48 -4.59 -4.10 8.15
N ASP A 49 -4.81 -4.62 9.36
CA ASP A 49 -4.21 -4.05 10.58
C ASP A 49 -2.68 -4.18 10.62
N SER A 50 -2.13 -5.23 10.00
CA SER A 50 -0.70 -5.56 10.11
C SER A 50 0.11 -5.20 8.86
N TYR A 51 -0.48 -5.30 7.67
CA TYR A 51 0.20 -5.17 6.37
C TYR A 51 -0.09 -3.85 5.68
N ARG A 52 0.94 -3.33 5.00
CA ARG A 52 0.91 -2.08 4.25
C ARG A 52 1.41 -2.29 2.83
N LEU A 53 0.89 -1.49 1.91
CA LEU A 53 1.37 -1.36 0.54
C LEU A 53 2.05 -0.01 0.41
N SER A 54 3.31 0.00 -0.05
CA SER A 54 4.01 1.23 -0.41
C SER A 54 4.26 1.31 -1.91
N PHE A 55 4.06 2.49 -2.49
CA PHE A 55 4.12 2.70 -3.93
C PHE A 55 4.58 4.13 -4.27
N LEU A 56 5.03 4.31 -5.52
CA LEU A 56 5.32 5.61 -6.13
C LEU A 56 4.42 5.82 -7.35
N ILE A 57 4.16 7.08 -7.64
CA ILE A 57 3.39 7.51 -8.81
C ILE A 57 4.31 8.36 -9.68
N HIS A 58 4.57 7.89 -10.89
CA HIS A 58 5.31 8.61 -11.91
C HIS A 58 4.31 9.21 -12.89
N ARG A 59 3.80 10.41 -12.58
CA ARG A 59 2.69 11.03 -13.31
C ARG A 59 2.97 11.26 -14.79
N GLU A 60 4.21 11.64 -15.13
CA GLU A 60 4.64 11.85 -16.52
C GLU A 60 4.46 10.60 -17.38
N TYR A 61 4.73 9.42 -16.81
CA TYR A 61 4.68 8.14 -17.52
C TYR A 61 3.42 7.33 -17.22
N ARG A 62 2.53 7.85 -16.37
CA ARG A 62 1.35 7.13 -15.85
C ARG A 62 1.70 5.77 -15.25
N ILE A 63 2.85 5.67 -14.59
CA ILE A 63 3.31 4.44 -13.94
C ILE A 63 3.00 4.51 -12.45
N ILE A 64 2.40 3.44 -11.95
CA ILE A 64 2.32 3.15 -10.51
C ILE A 64 3.34 2.07 -10.21
N GLN A 65 4.39 2.44 -9.48
CA GLN A 65 5.45 1.52 -9.10
C GLN A 65 5.18 0.98 -7.70
N VAL A 66 4.76 -0.28 -7.60
CA VAL A 66 4.68 -0.98 -6.33
C VAL A 66 6.10 -1.22 -5.81
N LEU A 67 6.39 -0.70 -4.61
CA LEU A 67 7.70 -0.87 -3.98
C LEU A 67 7.73 -2.08 -3.05
N ARG A 68 6.67 -2.26 -2.25
CA ARG A 68 6.64 -3.29 -1.20
C ARG A 68 5.23 -3.57 -0.69
N VAL A 69 5.01 -4.83 -0.34
CA VAL A 69 3.97 -5.31 0.56
C VAL A 69 4.66 -5.93 1.77
N GLY A 70 4.32 -5.50 2.98
CA GLY A 70 4.94 -6.03 4.19
C GLY A 70 4.25 -5.55 5.46
N ASP A 71 4.63 -6.12 6.59
CA ASP A 71 4.11 -5.67 7.88
C ASP A 71 4.58 -4.24 8.23
N HIS A 72 3.96 -3.62 9.24
CA HIS A 72 4.31 -2.27 9.70
C HIS A 72 5.83 -2.09 9.92
N LYS A 73 6.48 -3.04 10.60
CA LYS A 73 7.91 -2.97 10.91
C LYS A 73 8.77 -3.12 9.65
N GLN A 74 8.37 -3.96 8.71
CA GLN A 74 9.06 -4.16 7.44
C GLN A 74 8.97 -2.94 6.53
N VAL A 75 7.88 -2.16 6.61
CA VAL A 75 7.69 -0.95 5.80
C VAL A 75 8.38 0.26 6.43
N TYR A 76 8.19 0.50 7.73
CA TYR A 76 8.73 1.70 8.39
C TYR A 76 10.07 1.49 9.08
N GLY A 77 10.50 0.25 9.30
CA GLY A 77 11.73 -0.08 10.03
C GLY A 77 11.65 0.15 11.53
N LYS A 78 10.46 0.45 12.07
CA LYS A 78 10.19 0.70 13.49
C LYS A 78 8.79 0.21 13.87
N ASP A 79 8.59 0.01 15.17
CA ASP A 79 7.27 -0.19 15.77
C ASP A 79 6.43 1.09 15.77
#